data_AF-A0A1G8ALB0-F1
#
_entry.id   AF-A0A1G8ALB0-F1
#
_cell.length_a   1.000
_cell.length_b   1.000
_cell.length_c   1.000
_cell.angle_alpha   90.00
_cell.angle_beta   90.00
_cell.angle_gamma   90.00
#
_symmetry.space_group_name_H-M   'P 1'
#
loop_
_entity.id
_entity.type
_entity.pdbx_description
1 polymer ?
#
loop_
_entity_poly.entity_id
_entity_poly.type
_entity_poly.pdbx_seq_one_letter_code
_entity_poly.pdbx_strand_id
1 'polypeptide(L)'
;MNYENCMRSAAHRHYEAAEGLMRTHRKDVAGYLYGIAAECAIKEAMLRSGMRTLPKDERQDDPFYAHFESLKTLLRDSAQGRLKGPLRKVAENSAFMQYWDTSMRYSDGKAIPIAWINKWRDQAQFALALMDD
;
A
#
# COMPACT_ATOMS: atom_id res chain seq x y z
N MET A 1 6.17 -12.00 -22.56
CA MET A 1 5.10 -12.40 -21.61
C MET A 1 4.28 -11.17 -21.31
N ASN A 2 2.95 -11.24 -21.36
CA ASN A 2 2.07 -10.13 -21.00
C ASN A 2 1.37 -10.51 -19.67
N TYR A 3 1.84 -9.96 -18.55
CA TYR A 3 1.19 -10.17 -17.26
C TYR A 3 0.09 -9.12 -17.10
N GLU A 4 -1.15 -9.55 -16.89
CA GLU A 4 -2.25 -8.64 -16.60
C GLU A 4 -2.12 -8.07 -15.18
N ASN A 5 -2.28 -6.75 -15.05
CA ASN A 5 -2.20 -6.07 -13.77
C ASN A 5 -3.53 -6.24 -13.01
N CYS A 6 -3.57 -7.17 -12.05
CA CYS A 6 -4.69 -7.33 -11.12
C CYS A 6 -4.27 -6.91 -9.71
N MET A 7 -4.62 -5.68 -9.32
CA MET A 7 -4.23 -5.09 -8.03
C MET A 7 -4.83 -5.88 -6.85
N ARG A 8 -6.09 -6.31 -6.97
CA ARG A 8 -6.73 -7.19 -5.99
C ARG A 8 -5.94 -8.47 -5.73
N SER A 9 -5.65 -9.23 -6.79
CA SER A 9 -4.90 -10.48 -6.67
C SER A 9 -3.45 -10.26 -6.20
N ALA A 10 -2.84 -9.12 -6.54
CA ALA A 10 -1.53 -8.76 -6.02
C ALA A 10 -1.58 -8.47 -4.51
N ALA A 11 -2.58 -7.71 -4.03
CA ALA A 11 -2.76 -7.39 -2.62
C ALA A 11 -2.86 -8.64 -1.75
N HIS A 12 -3.75 -9.58 -2.10
CA HIS A 12 -3.88 -10.84 -1.36
C HIS A 12 -2.59 -11.67 -1.39
N ARG A 13 -1.99 -11.85 -2.56
CA ARG A 13 -0.77 -12.67 -2.71
C ARG A 13 0.39 -12.13 -1.88
N HIS A 14 0.57 -10.81 -1.86
CA HIS A 14 1.62 -10.19 -1.07
C HIS A 14 1.34 -10.29 0.44
N TYR A 15 0.09 -10.10 0.86
CA TYR A 15 -0.30 -10.26 2.25
C TYR A 15 -0.11 -11.70 2.73
N GLU A 16 -0.58 -12.69 1.98
CA GLU A 16 -0.43 -14.12 2.30
C GLU A 16 1.05 -14.53 2.37
N ALA A 17 1.86 -14.07 1.43
CA ALA A 17 3.30 -14.31 1.46
C ALA A 17 3.97 -13.69 2.70
N ALA A 18 3.55 -12.47 3.08
CA ALA A 18 4.01 -11.82 4.31
C ALA A 18 3.64 -12.62 5.56
N GLU A 19 2.39 -13.12 5.65
CA GLU A 19 1.94 -13.97 6.76
C GLU A 19 2.78 -15.27 6.88
N GLY A 20 3.18 -15.84 5.74
CA GLY A 20 4.10 -16.98 5.71
C GLY A 20 5.47 -16.62 6.29
N LEU A 21 6.04 -15.48 5.87
CA LEU A 21 7.36 -15.02 6.31
C LEU A 21 7.39 -14.57 7.77
N MET A 22 6.27 -14.11 8.33
CA MET A 22 6.14 -13.79 9.75
C MET A 22 6.45 -14.98 10.67
N ARG A 23 6.29 -16.20 10.16
CA ARG A 23 6.60 -17.45 10.88
C ARG A 23 8.07 -17.86 10.77
N THR A 24 8.89 -17.05 10.10
CA THR A 24 10.31 -17.32 9.83
C THR A 24 11.20 -16.25 10.46
N HIS A 25 12.50 -16.32 10.19
CA HIS A 25 13.45 -15.26 10.53
C HIS A 25 13.35 -14.05 9.59
N ARG A 26 12.65 -14.15 8.45
CA ARG A 26 12.56 -13.11 7.41
C ARG A 26 11.40 -12.13 7.63
N LYS A 27 11.22 -11.67 8.87
CA LYS A 27 10.16 -10.69 9.22
C LYS A 27 10.40 -9.32 8.59
N ASP A 28 11.66 -9.00 8.29
CA ASP A 28 12.08 -7.85 7.48
C ASP A 28 11.36 -7.85 6.12
N VAL A 29 11.35 -8.99 5.43
CA VAL A 29 10.70 -9.15 4.13
C VAL A 29 9.18 -9.14 4.28
N ALA A 30 8.65 -9.72 5.37
CA ALA A 30 7.22 -9.63 5.67
C ALA A 30 6.77 -8.15 5.77
N GLY A 31 7.52 -7.32 6.49
CA GLY A 31 7.30 -5.88 6.58
C GLY A 31 7.24 -5.19 5.23
N TYR A 32 8.20 -5.48 4.35
CA TYR A 32 8.21 -4.97 2.98
C TYR A 32 6.94 -5.39 2.22
N LEU A 33 6.57 -6.67 2.28
CA LEU A 33 5.40 -7.21 1.57
C LEU A 33 4.07 -6.67 2.10
N TYR A 34 3.94 -6.37 3.39
CA TYR A 34 2.72 -5.74 3.93
C TYR A 34 2.45 -4.37 3.30
N GLY A 35 3.47 -3.53 3.11
CA GLY A 35 3.26 -2.25 2.46
C GLY A 35 2.95 -2.38 0.96
N ILE A 36 3.55 -3.34 0.25
CA ILE A 36 3.15 -3.65 -1.14
C ILE A 36 1.69 -4.10 -1.19
N ALA A 37 1.27 -4.98 -0.27
CA ALA A 37 -0.12 -5.44 -0.20
C ALA A 37 -1.09 -4.27 0.01
N ALA A 38 -0.79 -3.37 0.95
CA ALA A 38 -1.61 -2.20 1.21
C ALA A 38 -1.63 -1.21 0.04
N GLU A 39 -0.51 -1.04 -0.67
CA GLU A 39 -0.42 -0.15 -1.82
C GLU A 39 -1.31 -0.65 -2.95
N CYS A 40 -1.24 -1.95 -3.26
CA CYS A 40 -2.12 -2.60 -4.22
C CYS A 40 -3.60 -2.48 -3.82
N ALA A 41 -3.93 -2.72 -2.54
CA ALA A 41 -5.30 -2.66 -2.06
C ALA A 41 -5.91 -1.25 -2.18
N ILE A 42 -5.14 -0.22 -1.81
CA ILE A 42 -5.59 1.17 -1.96
C ILE A 42 -5.74 1.54 -3.44
N LYS A 43 -4.80 1.13 -4.30
CA LYS A 43 -4.89 1.40 -5.75
C LYS A 43 -6.13 0.76 -6.36
N GLU A 44 -6.45 -0.48 -5.98
CA GLU A 44 -7.69 -1.14 -6.38
C GLU A 44 -8.93 -0.38 -5.89
N ALA A 45 -8.94 0.05 -4.62
CA ALA A 45 -10.05 0.81 -4.05
C ALA A 45 -10.21 2.20 -4.71
N MET A 46 -9.11 2.86 -5.08
CA MET A 46 -9.13 4.09 -5.87
C MET A 46 -9.79 3.85 -7.23
N LEU A 47 -9.37 2.80 -7.96
CA LEU A 47 -9.95 2.44 -9.26
C LEU A 47 -11.46 2.16 -9.13
N ARG A 48 -11.88 1.37 -8.13
CA ARG A 48 -13.31 1.08 -7.86
C ARG A 48 -14.11 2.33 -7.46
N SER A 49 -13.47 3.31 -6.84
CA SER A 49 -14.11 4.59 -6.49
C SER A 49 -14.27 5.55 -7.69
N GLY A 50 -13.76 5.18 -8.86
CA GLY A 50 -13.80 6.00 -10.07
C GLY A 50 -12.68 7.03 -10.18
N MET A 51 -11.66 6.96 -9.32
CA MET A 51 -10.44 7.75 -9.50
C MET A 51 -9.69 7.24 -10.73
N ARG A 52 -9.37 8.14 -11.65
CA ARG A 52 -8.61 7.82 -12.87
C ARG A 52 -7.14 8.09 -12.63
N THR A 53 -6.29 7.16 -13.08
CA THR A 53 -4.84 7.39 -13.20
C THR A 53 -4.58 8.53 -14.16
N LEU A 54 -3.52 9.31 -13.91
CA LEU A 54 -3.11 10.35 -14.83
C LEU A 54 -2.62 9.73 -16.16
N PRO A 55 -2.71 10.49 -17.26
CA PRO A 55 -2.11 10.12 -18.54
C PRO A 55 -0.64 9.72 -18.41
N LYS A 56 -0.15 8.91 -19.36
CA LYS A 56 1.19 8.28 -19.31
C LYS A 56 2.34 9.29 -19.19
N ASP A 57 2.15 10.46 -19.77
CA ASP A 57 2.99 11.65 -19.82
C ASP A 57 2.98 12.48 -18.53
N GLU A 58 1.98 12.28 -17.67
CA GLU A 58 1.82 12.95 -16.37
C GLU A 58 2.08 11.99 -15.18
N ARG A 59 2.53 10.75 -15.47
CA ARG A 59 2.74 9.69 -14.46
C ARG A 59 3.73 10.02 -13.36
N GLN A 60 4.63 10.96 -13.61
CA GLN A 60 5.61 11.38 -12.60
C GLN A 60 4.93 11.98 -11.36
N ASP A 61 3.73 12.55 -11.55
CA ASP A 61 2.90 13.17 -10.51
C ASP A 61 1.65 12.34 -10.15
N ASP A 62 1.55 11.10 -10.64
CA ASP A 62 0.38 10.25 -10.45
C ASP A 62 0.42 9.48 -9.12
N PRO A 63 -0.55 9.65 -8.21
CA PRO A 63 -0.65 8.86 -6.97
C PRO A 63 -0.58 7.35 -7.21
N PHE A 64 -1.07 6.88 -8.35
CA PHE A 64 -1.05 5.47 -8.71
C PHE A 64 0.37 4.91 -8.95
N TYR A 65 1.36 5.77 -9.24
CA TYR A 65 2.75 5.37 -9.46
C TYR A 65 3.69 5.79 -8.31
N ALA A 66 3.18 6.61 -7.39
CA ALA A 66 3.83 6.94 -6.13
C ALA A 66 3.94 5.72 -5.19
N HIS A 67 5.04 5.67 -4.44
CA HIS A 67 5.14 4.87 -3.22
C HIS A 67 4.38 5.56 -2.08
N PHE A 68 4.12 4.83 -1.00
CA PHE A 68 3.19 5.25 0.05
C PHE A 68 3.36 6.69 0.58
N GLU A 69 4.60 7.17 0.70
CA GLU A 69 4.86 8.56 1.13
C GLU A 69 4.21 9.58 0.19
N SER A 70 4.36 9.42 -1.12
CA SER A 70 3.76 10.29 -2.12
C SER A 70 2.29 9.98 -2.37
N LEU A 71 1.85 8.72 -2.21
CA LEU A 71 0.45 8.30 -2.35
C LEU A 71 -0.47 9.02 -1.36
N LYS A 72 -0.05 9.25 -0.11
CA LYS A 72 -0.88 9.96 0.88
C LYS A 72 -1.12 11.42 0.51
N THR A 73 -0.07 12.12 0.11
CA THR A 73 -0.14 13.53 -0.29
C THR A 73 -1.05 13.67 -1.49
N LEU A 74 -0.86 12.81 -2.48
CA LEU A 74 -1.64 12.83 -3.72
C LEU A 74 -3.09 12.36 -3.50
N LEU A 75 -3.35 11.42 -2.59
CA LEU A 75 -4.71 11.08 -2.15
C LEU A 75 -5.39 12.27 -1.48
N ARG A 76 -4.70 13.00 -0.61
CA ARG A 76 -5.24 14.19 0.07
C ARG A 76 -5.53 15.32 -0.91
N ASP A 77 -4.68 15.53 -1.91
CA ASP A 77 -4.83 16.63 -2.86
C ASP A 77 -5.90 16.33 -3.93
N SER A 78 -6.01 15.07 -4.37
CA SER A 78 -7.11 14.59 -5.21
C SER A 78 -8.45 14.45 -4.46
N ALA A 79 -8.44 14.62 -3.12
CA ALA A 79 -9.59 14.48 -2.23
C ALA A 79 -10.59 15.63 -2.22
N GLN A 80 -10.40 16.70 -3.01
CA GLN A 80 -11.34 17.82 -3.06
C GLN A 80 -12.70 17.37 -3.65
N GLY A 81 -13.51 16.68 -2.82
CA GLY A 81 -14.93 16.39 -3.02
C GLY A 81 -15.33 14.95 -3.36
N ARG A 82 -14.41 14.01 -3.70
CA ARG A 82 -14.79 12.70 -4.28
C ARG A 82 -14.38 11.45 -3.51
N LEU A 83 -13.58 11.56 -2.46
CA LEU A 83 -13.13 10.38 -1.70
C LEU A 83 -14.27 9.83 -0.82
N LYS A 84 -14.68 8.58 -1.08
CA LYS A 84 -15.63 7.84 -0.25
C LYS A 84 -15.02 7.55 1.13
N GLY A 85 -15.85 7.52 2.16
CA GLY A 85 -15.46 7.51 3.59
C GLY A 85 -14.25 6.65 3.98
N PRO A 86 -14.14 5.37 3.56
CA PRO A 86 -13.01 4.52 3.92
C PRO A 86 -11.66 5.02 3.39
N LEU A 87 -11.58 5.48 2.14
CA LEU A 87 -10.32 6.00 1.58
C LEU A 87 -9.90 7.33 2.23
N ARG A 88 -10.88 8.13 2.67
CA ARG A 88 -10.62 9.34 3.45
C ARG A 88 -9.94 9.02 4.78
N LYS A 89 -10.32 7.94 5.47
CA LYS A 89 -9.65 7.48 6.70
C LYS A 89 -8.18 7.15 6.48
N VAL A 90 -7.83 6.59 5.31
CA VAL A 90 -6.42 6.35 4.93
C VAL A 90 -5.68 7.67 4.70
N ALA A 91 -6.27 8.58 3.93
CA ALA A 91 -5.65 9.87 3.58
C ALA A 91 -5.42 10.81 4.78
N GLU A 92 -6.32 10.76 5.77
CA GLU A 92 -6.26 11.58 6.98
C GLU A 92 -5.39 10.95 8.09
N ASN A 93 -5.11 9.64 8.02
CA ASN A 93 -4.30 8.96 9.02
C ASN A 93 -2.79 9.10 8.71
N SER A 94 -2.16 10.09 9.33
CA SER A 94 -0.70 10.34 9.20
C SER A 94 0.14 9.11 9.58
N ALA A 95 -0.34 8.30 10.53
CA ALA A 95 0.35 7.12 11.04
C ALA A 95 0.17 5.86 10.17
N PHE A 96 -0.65 5.90 9.12
CA PHE A 96 -0.88 4.79 8.21
C PHE A 96 0.39 4.47 7.40
N MET A 97 0.92 3.26 7.41
CA MET A 97 2.21 2.89 6.78
C MET A 97 3.36 3.85 7.12
N GLN A 98 3.37 4.41 8.33
CA GLN A 98 4.45 5.27 8.78
C GLN A 98 5.78 4.50 8.83
N TYR A 99 6.87 5.14 8.39
CA TYR A 99 8.22 4.56 8.28
C TYR A 99 8.38 3.42 7.28
N TRP A 100 7.33 3.09 6.52
CA TRP A 100 7.44 2.13 5.43
C TRP A 100 7.92 2.85 4.17
N ASP A 101 8.93 2.29 3.52
CA ASP A 101 9.42 2.76 2.22
C ASP A 101 10.02 1.59 1.42
N THR A 102 10.05 1.69 0.10
CA THR A 102 10.57 0.62 -0.75
C THR A 102 12.09 0.45 -0.70
N SER A 103 12.84 1.46 -0.26
CA SER A 103 14.31 1.37 -0.04
C SER A 103 14.68 0.31 0.98
N MET A 104 13.76 -0.05 1.88
CA MET A 104 13.93 -1.15 2.83
C MET A 104 14.36 -2.47 2.18
N ARG A 105 13.99 -2.68 0.90
CA ARG A 105 14.41 -3.84 0.09
C ARG A 105 15.93 -3.99 -0.01
N TYR A 106 16.66 -2.88 0.03
CA TYR A 106 18.11 -2.84 -0.09
C TYR A 106 18.81 -2.70 1.27
N SER A 107 18.03 -2.58 2.36
CA SER A 107 18.58 -2.57 3.72
C SER A 107 19.00 -3.97 4.16
N ASP A 108 19.86 -4.06 5.17
CA ASP A 108 20.23 -5.33 5.80
C ASP A 108 19.11 -5.91 6.70
N GLY A 109 17.96 -5.23 6.76
CA GLY A 109 16.77 -5.61 7.52
C GLY A 109 16.88 -5.45 9.04
N LYS A 110 18.07 -5.20 9.60
CA LYS A 110 18.30 -5.14 11.05
C LYS A 110 17.73 -3.88 11.69
N ALA A 111 17.65 -2.81 10.91
CA ALA A 111 17.09 -1.53 11.34
C ALA A 111 15.55 -1.52 11.39
N ILE A 112 14.88 -2.60 10.99
CA ILE A 112 13.42 -2.68 10.91
C ILE A 112 12.86 -3.25 12.23
N PRO A 113 12.27 -2.44 13.11
CA PRO A 113 11.72 -2.91 14.37
C PRO A 113 10.48 -3.77 14.12
N ILE A 114 10.37 -4.88 14.86
CA ILE A 114 9.20 -5.77 14.80
C ILE A 114 7.88 -5.05 15.12
N ALA A 115 7.93 -4.01 15.96
CA ALA A 115 6.78 -3.17 16.26
C ALA A 115 6.23 -2.46 15.01
N TRP A 116 7.10 -2.02 14.10
CA TRP A 116 6.68 -1.41 12.83
C TRP A 116 6.06 -2.47 11.92
N ILE A 117 6.68 -3.65 11.81
CA ILE A 117 6.16 -4.76 11.00
C ILE A 117 4.75 -5.16 11.44
N ASN A 118 4.52 -5.31 12.75
CA ASN A 118 3.19 -5.63 13.28
C ASN A 118 2.17 -4.53 12.95
N LYS A 119 2.56 -3.27 13.07
CA LYS A 119 1.68 -2.15 12.71
C LYS A 119 1.36 -2.13 11.21
N TRP A 120 2.33 -2.41 10.35
CA TRP A 120 2.13 -2.51 8.90
C TRP A 120 1.23 -3.70 8.53
N ARG A 121 1.35 -4.83 9.24
CA ARG A 121 0.45 -5.97 9.09
C ARG A 121 -1.01 -5.57 9.32
N ASP A 122 -1.30 -4.96 10.46
CA ASP A 122 -2.67 -4.54 10.82
C ASP A 122 -3.23 -3.51 9.83
N GLN A 123 -2.38 -2.58 9.37
CA GLN A 123 -2.73 -1.57 8.39
C GLN A 123 -2.95 -2.14 6.98
N ALA A 124 -2.18 -3.16 6.60
CA ALA A 124 -2.39 -3.88 5.34
C ALA A 124 -3.69 -4.66 5.39
N GLN A 125 -3.99 -5.33 6.50
CA GLN A 125 -5.28 -6.02 6.70
C GLN A 125 -6.46 -5.04 6.57
N PHE A 126 -6.36 -3.85 7.18
CA PHE A 126 -7.35 -2.79 7.01
C PHE A 126 -7.53 -2.36 5.54
N ALA A 127 -6.43 -2.20 4.80
CA ALA A 127 -6.47 -1.84 3.39
C ALA A 127 -7.14 -2.94 2.52
N LEU A 128 -6.85 -4.21 2.81
CA LEU A 128 -7.50 -5.34 2.14
C LEU A 128 -9.02 -5.33 2.38
N ALA A 129 -9.46 -5.15 3.63
CA ALA A 129 -10.89 -5.07 3.95
C ALA A 129 -11.58 -3.91 3.17
N LEU A 130 -10.93 -2.75 3.12
CA LEU A 130 -11.42 -1.59 2.37
C LEU A 130 -11.52 -1.84 0.86
N MET A 131 -10.62 -2.65 0.30
CA MET A 131 -10.65 -3.05 -1.11
C MET A 131 -11.77 -4.04 -1.42
N ASP A 132 -12.13 -4.88 -0.45
CA ASP A 132 -13.13 -5.94 -0.56
C ASP A 132 -14.58 -5.46 -0.35
N ASP A 133 -14.77 -4.36 0.38
CA ASP A 133 -16.06 -3.64 0.53
C ASP A 133 -16.54 -3.00 -0.78
#